data_AF-A0A7C4H385-F1
#
_entry.id   AF-A0A7C4H385-F1
#
_cell.length_a   1.000
_cell.length_b   1.000
_cell.length_c   1.000
_cell.angle_alpha   90.00
_cell.angle_beta   90.00
_cell.angle_gamma   90.00
#
_symmetry.space_group_name_H-M   'P 1'
#
loop_
_entity.id
_entity.type
_entity.pdbx_description
1 polymer ?
#
loop_
_entity_poly.entity_id
_entity_poly.type
_entity_poly.pdbx_seq_one_letter_code
_entity_poly.pdbx_strand_id
1 'polypeptide(L)'
;MSAKFRWGEFLSRPNRFTLVVAVEGREVRAHLPNPGRLVEVLAPGRRILLRPAPKGRKTPYTAVGADLGAFLVSLDSTLPNRMFPRFLAEGALPELGGFRIVAREPRLGAGRA
;
A
#
# COMPACT_ATOMS: atom_id res chain seq x y z
N MET A 1 -8.17 -10.74 -18.04
CA MET A 1 -7.26 -9.67 -18.48
C MET A 1 -6.53 -9.12 -17.28
N SER A 2 -5.21 -9.28 -17.19
CA SER A 2 -4.42 -8.76 -16.06
C SER A 2 -4.47 -7.23 -16.08
N ALA A 3 -4.98 -6.62 -15.02
CA ALA A 3 -5.11 -5.17 -14.92
C ALA A 3 -3.71 -4.56 -14.75
N LYS A 4 -3.22 -3.84 -15.78
CA LYS A 4 -1.88 -3.24 -15.78
C LYS A 4 -1.80 -2.10 -14.76
N PHE A 5 -0.71 -2.09 -13.99
CA PHE A 5 -0.36 -0.95 -13.14
C PHE A 5 -0.10 0.30 -13.98
N ARG A 6 -0.29 1.48 -13.39
CA ARG A 6 0.00 2.78 -14.01
C ARG A 6 0.86 3.63 -13.10
N TRP A 7 1.71 4.46 -13.69
CA TRP A 7 2.41 5.52 -12.97
C TRP A 7 1.64 6.84 -13.09
N GLY A 8 1.75 7.66 -12.06
CA GLY A 8 1.27 9.04 -12.09
C GLY A 8 1.99 9.90 -11.08
N GLU A 9 1.74 11.19 -11.07
CA GLU A 9 2.39 12.16 -10.18
C GLU A 9 1.47 12.54 -9.03
N PHE A 10 1.99 12.49 -7.81
CA PHE A 10 1.26 12.91 -6.63
C PHE A 10 0.95 14.41 -6.69
N LEU A 11 -0.33 14.75 -6.54
CA LEU A 11 -0.80 16.13 -6.48
C LEU A 11 -1.19 16.52 -5.05
N SER A 12 -2.07 15.73 -4.42
CA SER A 12 -2.56 16.02 -3.08
C SER A 12 -3.10 14.81 -2.34
N ARG A 13 -3.27 14.97 -1.02
CA ARG A 13 -3.89 13.99 -0.12
C ARG A 13 -5.03 14.65 0.66
N PRO A 14 -6.26 14.71 0.11
CA PRO A 14 -7.37 15.42 0.74
C PRO A 14 -7.84 14.80 2.06
N ASN A 15 -7.57 13.51 2.29
CA ASN A 15 -7.82 12.85 3.56
C ASN A 15 -6.91 11.63 3.73
N ARG A 16 -6.97 10.99 4.90
CA ARG A 16 -6.08 9.87 5.24
C ARG A 16 -6.18 8.65 4.30
N PHE A 17 -7.21 8.53 3.46
CA PHE A 17 -7.48 7.35 2.62
C PHE A 17 -7.56 7.65 1.11
N THR A 18 -7.26 8.88 0.68
CA THR A 18 -7.43 9.30 -0.72
C THR A 18 -6.21 10.10 -1.19
N LEU A 19 -5.68 9.74 -2.35
CA LEU A 19 -4.73 10.55 -3.12
C LEU A 19 -5.40 11.12 -4.37
N VAL A 20 -4.98 12.31 -4.76
CA VAL A 20 -5.18 12.84 -6.11
C VAL A 20 -3.85 12.73 -6.85
N VAL A 21 -3.87 12.10 -8.02
CA VAL A 21 -2.69 11.76 -8.82
C VAL A 21 -2.93 12.18 -10.26
N ALA A 22 -1.96 12.82 -10.91
CA ALA A 22 -1.99 13.08 -12.34
C ALA A 22 -1.53 11.83 -13.11
N VAL A 23 -2.39 11.29 -13.97
CA VAL A 23 -2.07 10.17 -14.86
C VAL A 23 -2.35 10.62 -16.29
N GLU A 24 -1.33 10.61 -17.15
CA GLU A 24 -1.47 11.03 -18.57
C GLU A 24 -2.12 12.43 -18.70
N GLY A 25 -1.74 13.36 -17.80
CA GLY A 25 -2.28 14.73 -17.76
C GLY A 25 -3.68 14.87 -17.16
N ARG A 26 -4.30 13.81 -16.65
CA ARG A 26 -5.63 13.84 -16.01
C ARG A 26 -5.55 13.57 -14.52
N GLU A 27 -6.28 14.34 -13.73
CA GLU A 27 -6.42 14.08 -12.30
C GLU A 27 -7.32 12.87 -12.04
N VAL A 28 -6.81 11.91 -11.26
CA VAL A 28 -7.55 10.74 -10.83
C VAL A 28 -7.48 10.59 -9.32
N ARG A 29 -8.55 10.06 -8.72
CA ARG A 29 -8.56 9.69 -7.31
C ARG A 29 -8.11 8.26 -7.12
N ALA A 30 -7.22 8.03 -6.17
CA ALA A 30 -6.76 6.72 -5.75
C ALA A 30 -7.02 6.50 -4.27
N HIS A 31 -7.41 5.28 -3.89
CA HIS A 31 -7.44 4.87 -2.50
C HIS A 31 -6.02 4.72 -1.96
N LEU A 32 -5.75 5.25 -0.77
CA LEU A 32 -4.52 5.06 -0.02
C LEU A 32 -4.77 4.06 1.13
N PRO A 33 -4.27 2.82 1.04
CA PRO A 33 -4.39 1.81 2.09
C PRO A 33 -3.33 1.99 3.19
N ASN A 34 -3.12 3.23 3.62
CA ASN A 34 -2.19 3.58 4.69
C ASN A 34 -2.66 4.86 5.42
N PRO A 35 -3.08 4.76 6.69
CA PRO A 35 -3.58 5.90 7.45
C PRO A 35 -2.46 6.82 7.98
N GLY A 36 -1.19 6.40 7.93
CA GLY A 36 -0.04 7.15 8.44
C GLY A 36 0.16 8.49 7.74
N ARG A 37 0.96 9.40 8.32
CA ARG A 37 1.12 10.78 7.81
C ARG A 37 1.86 10.85 6.46
N LEU A 38 2.85 9.98 6.24
CA LEU A 38 3.57 9.83 4.97
C LEU A 38 4.19 11.13 4.41
N VAL A 39 4.56 12.08 5.28
CA VAL A 39 5.05 13.41 4.87
C VAL A 39 6.32 13.33 4.00
N GLU A 40 7.24 12.42 4.34
CA GLU A 40 8.49 12.21 3.60
C GLU A 40 8.29 11.38 2.31
N VAL A 41 7.19 10.62 2.26
CA VAL A 41 6.86 9.68 1.18
C VAL A 41 5.98 10.32 0.10
N LEU A 42 5.12 11.28 0.48
CA LEU A 42 4.16 11.93 -0.40
C LEU A 42 4.52 13.41 -0.56
N ALA A 43 5.43 13.69 -1.50
CA ALA A 43 5.79 15.05 -1.89
C ALA A 43 5.18 15.40 -3.27
N PRO A 44 4.82 16.67 -3.53
CA PRO A 44 4.36 17.11 -4.85
C PRO A 44 5.29 16.61 -5.98
N GLY A 45 4.70 16.09 -7.06
CA GLY A 45 5.44 15.53 -8.21
C GLY A 45 6.02 14.13 -7.99
N ARG A 46 5.94 13.56 -6.78
CA ARG A 46 6.41 12.20 -6.49
C ARG A 46 5.68 11.19 -7.38
N ARG A 47 6.41 10.27 -8.02
CA ARG A 47 5.79 9.23 -8.85
C ARG A 47 5.12 8.18 -7.97
N ILE A 48 3.86 7.90 -8.24
CA ILE A 48 2.99 6.98 -7.53
C ILE A 48 2.62 5.82 -8.46
N LEU A 49 2.81 4.60 -7.96
CA LEU A 49 2.37 3.38 -8.62
C LEU A 49 0.91 3.09 -8.25
N LEU A 50 0.07 2.99 -9.27
CA LEU A 50 -1.37 2.78 -9.17
C LEU A 50 -1.75 1.38 -9.66
N ARG A 51 -2.54 0.68 -8.86
CA ARG A 51 -3.21 -0.56 -9.25
C ARG A 51 -4.68 -0.26 -9.60
N PRO A 52 -5.22 -0.73 -10.73
CA PRO A 52 -6.65 -0.62 -11.00
C PRO A 52 -7.49 -1.29 -9.91
N ALA A 53 -8.55 -0.63 -9.50
CA ALA A 53 -9.51 -1.16 -8.55
C ALA A 53 -10.55 -2.05 -9.27
N PRO A 54 -11.15 -3.04 -8.59
CA PRO A 54 -12.29 -3.78 -9.11
C PRO A 54 -13.47 -2.84 -9.44
N LYS A 55 -14.36 -3.29 -10.36
CA LYS A 55 -15.59 -2.56 -10.69
C LYS A 55 -16.43 -2.28 -9.43
N GLY A 56 -17.08 -1.13 -9.38
CA GLY A 56 -17.96 -0.72 -8.28
C GLY A 56 -17.27 0.03 -7.13
N ARG A 57 -15.95 0.22 -7.18
CA ARG A 57 -15.24 1.06 -6.20
C ARG A 57 -15.41 2.55 -6.52
N LYS A 58 -15.57 3.37 -5.48
CA LYS A 58 -15.65 4.84 -5.60
C LYS A 58 -14.36 5.45 -6.19
N THR A 59 -13.21 4.84 -5.92
CA THR A 59 -11.93 5.21 -6.51
C THR A 59 -11.53 4.18 -7.57
N PRO A 60 -11.16 4.60 -8.79
CA PRO A 60 -10.76 3.68 -9.86
C PRO A 60 -9.39 3.02 -9.63
N TYR A 61 -8.59 3.54 -8.70
CA TYR A 61 -7.25 3.04 -8.41
C TYR A 61 -7.00 2.87 -6.91
N THR A 62 -6.01 2.04 -6.59
CA THR A 62 -5.33 1.99 -5.29
C THR A 62 -3.88 2.44 -5.49
N ALA A 63 -3.41 3.39 -4.69
CA ALA A 63 -2.00 3.74 -4.62
C ALA A 63 -1.26 2.67 -3.84
N VAL A 64 -0.29 2.01 -4.48
CA VAL A 64 0.41 0.85 -3.91
C VAL A 64 1.90 1.10 -3.71
N GLY A 65 2.48 2.12 -4.35
CA GLY A 65 3.89 2.45 -4.19
C GLY A 65 4.18 3.92 -4.45
N ALA A 66 5.24 4.44 -3.83
CA ALA A 66 5.81 5.75 -4.09
C ALA A 66 7.30 5.59 -4.43
N ASP A 67 7.72 6.17 -5.55
CA ASP A 67 9.08 6.09 -6.06
C ASP A 67 9.93 7.21 -5.43
N LEU A 68 10.87 6.85 -4.56
CA LEU A 68 11.81 7.78 -3.92
C LEU A 68 13.13 7.91 -4.71
N GLY A 69 13.16 7.47 -5.96
CA GLY A 69 14.34 7.47 -6.83
C GLY A 69 15.25 6.27 -6.56
N ALA A 70 15.78 6.15 -5.35
CA ALA A 70 16.65 5.04 -4.96
C ALA A 70 15.87 3.75 -4.64
N PHE A 71 14.64 3.87 -4.17
CA PHE A 71 13.82 2.74 -3.77
C PHE A 71 12.32 3.03 -3.94
N LEU A 72 11.56 1.96 -4.16
CA LEU A 72 10.11 1.98 -4.21
C LEU A 72 9.54 1.66 -2.82
N VAL A 73 8.87 2.64 -2.21
CA VAL A 73 8.21 2.46 -0.91
C VAL A 73 6.81 1.90 -1.13
N SER A 74 6.48 0.78 -0.48
CA SER A 74 5.10 0.27 -0.45
C SER A 74 4.19 1.25 0.30
N LEU A 75 3.07 1.59 -0.33
CA LEU A 75 2.00 2.38 0.29
C LEU A 75 0.90 1.51 0.90
N ASP A 76 1.02 0.19 0.81
CA ASP A 76 0.07 -0.76 1.39
C ASP A 76 0.58 -1.28 2.73
N SER A 77 0.14 -0.64 3.81
CA SER A 77 0.58 -0.98 5.17
C SER A 77 0.07 -2.35 5.63
N THR A 78 -0.86 -2.96 4.89
CA THR A 78 -1.40 -4.30 5.19
C THR A 78 -0.68 -5.41 4.44
N LEU A 79 0.18 -5.08 3.49
CA LEU A 79 0.92 -6.06 2.68
C LEU A 79 1.85 -6.94 3.54
N PRO A 80 2.63 -6.41 4.50
CA PRO A 80 3.49 -7.25 5.34
C PRO A 80 2.70 -8.32 6.10
N ASN A 81 1.61 -7.96 6.78
CA ASN A 81 0.77 -8.91 7.54
C ASN A 81 0.18 -10.02 6.64
N ARG A 82 -0.11 -9.72 5.37
CA ARG A 82 -0.60 -10.72 4.40
C ARG A 82 0.49 -11.64 3.87
N MET A 83 1.72 -11.13 3.74
CA MET A 83 2.85 -11.88 3.20
C MET A 83 3.57 -12.72 4.25
N PHE A 84 3.60 -12.26 5.51
CA PHE A 84 4.32 -12.91 6.60
C PHE A 84 4.03 -14.41 6.76
N PRO A 85 2.77 -14.91 6.68
CA PRO A 85 2.49 -16.35 6.76
C PRO A 85 3.23 -17.17 5.69
N ARG A 86 3.35 -16.62 4.48
CA ARG A 86 4.05 -17.27 3.38
C ARG A 86 5.55 -17.29 3.65
N PHE A 87 6.13 -16.17 4.07
CA PHE A 87 7.56 -16.09 4.39
C PHE A 87 7.96 -17.03 5.53
N LEU A 88 7.10 -17.18 6.55
CA LEU A 88 7.32 -18.14 7.62
C LEU A 88 7.28 -19.59 7.10
N ALA A 89 6.27 -19.92 6.28
CA ALA A 89 6.13 -21.27 5.70
C ALA A 89 7.26 -21.65 4.74
N GLU A 90 7.80 -20.67 4.00
CA GLU A 90 8.93 -20.86 3.08
C GLU A 90 10.30 -20.85 3.80
N GLY A 91 10.33 -20.65 5.13
CA GLY A 91 11.58 -20.59 5.90
C GLY A 91 12.43 -19.36 5.57
N ALA A 92 11.83 -18.30 5.02
CA ALA A 92 12.52 -17.08 4.60
C ALA A 92 13.03 -16.22 5.77
N LEU A 93 12.64 -16.57 7.01
CA LEU A 93 13.06 -15.93 8.26
C LEU A 93 13.67 -17.02 9.17
N PRO A 94 14.97 -17.35 9.02
CA PRO A 94 15.61 -18.42 9.78
C PRO A 94 15.50 -18.25 11.30
N GLU A 95 15.49 -17.01 11.78
CA GLU A 95 15.36 -16.66 13.21
C GLU A 95 14.01 -17.08 13.80
N LEU A 96 13.00 -17.34 12.95
CA LEU A 96 11.67 -17.79 13.33
C LEU A 96 11.47 -19.28 13.04
N GLY A 97 12.54 -20.05 12.84
CA GLY A 97 12.49 -21.50 12.65
C GLY A 97 11.68 -22.19 13.75
N GLY A 98 10.70 -23.00 13.35
CA GLY A 98 9.83 -23.75 14.28
C GLY A 98 8.66 -22.95 14.85
N PHE A 99 8.57 -21.65 14.60
CA PHE A 99 7.41 -20.84 15.00
C PHE A 99 6.22 -21.08 14.08
N ARG A 100 5.00 -20.90 14.61
CA ARG A 100 3.76 -20.95 13.85
C ARG A 100 2.84 -19.79 14.20
N ILE A 101 2.04 -19.36 13.23
CA ILE A 101 1.01 -18.35 13.47
C ILE A 101 -0.17 -19.01 14.20
N VAL A 102 -0.44 -18.56 15.42
CA VAL A 102 -1.53 -19.08 16.26
C VAL A 102 -2.83 -18.29 16.10
N ALA A 103 -2.74 -17.01 15.78
CA ALA A 103 -3.88 -16.11 15.56
C ALA A 103 -3.46 -14.93 14.66
N ARG A 104 -4.43 -14.29 14.01
CA ARG A 104 -4.25 -13.01 13.29
C ARG A 104 -5.05 -11.94 14.01
N GLU A 105 -4.46 -10.76 14.19
CA GLU A 105 -5.11 -9.63 14.85
C GLU A 105 -5.69 -9.97 16.25
N PRO A 106 -4.97 -10.73 17.12
CA PRO A 106 -5.45 -11.07 18.45
C PRO A 106 -5.68 -9.80 19.27
N ARG A 107 -6.66 -9.84 20.18
CA ARG A 107 -6.90 -8.73 21.10
C ARG A 107 -5.71 -8.61 22.05
N LEU A 108 -5.18 -7.40 22.20
CA LEU A 108 -4.14 -7.07 23.15
C LEU A 108 -4.55 -5.79 23.88
N GLY A 109 -4.97 -5.93 25.14
CA GLY A 109 -5.57 -4.83 25.90
C GLY A 109 -6.81 -4.25 25.19
N ALA A 110 -6.84 -2.93 25.02
CA ALA A 110 -7.91 -2.23 24.30
C ALA A 110 -7.75 -2.28 22.76
N GLY A 111 -6.67 -2.86 22.24
CA GLY A 111 -6.34 -2.90 20.82
C GLY A 111 -6.23 -4.30 20.23
N ARG A 112 -5.63 -4.38 19.04
CA ARG A 112 -5.25 -5.61 18.34
C ARG A 112 -3.80 -5.51 17.90
N ALA A 113 -3.13 -6.66 17.82
CA ALA A 113 -1.74 -6.79 17.37
C ALA A 113 -1.64 -7.35 15.95
#